data_AF-A0A6P2FA08-F1
#
_entry.id   AF-A0A6P2FA08-F1
#
_cell.length_a   1.000
_cell.length_b   1.000
_cell.length_c   1.000
_cell.angle_alpha   90.00
_cell.angle_beta   90.00
_cell.angle_gamma   90.00
#
_symmetry.space_group_name_H-M   'P 1'
#
loop_
_entity.id
_entity.type
_entity.pdbx_description
1 polymer ?
#
loop_
_entity_poly.entity_id
_entity_poly.type
_entity_poly.pdbx_seq_one_letter_code
_entity_poly.pdbx_strand_id
1 'polypeptide(L)' 'MTPEQKRNNRRMGLTLASIAVLFFIGFVVRMVWIGH' A
#
# COMPACT_ATOMS: atom_id res chain seq x y z
N MET A 1 -19.96 3.40 13.69
CA MET A 1 -19.69 2.96 12.30
C MET A 1 -20.77 1.99 11.89
N THR A 2 -21.49 2.25 10.81
CA THR A 2 -22.39 1.24 10.25
C THR A 2 -21.59 0.07 9.67
N PRO A 3 -22.16 -1.15 9.56
CA PRO A 3 -21.48 -2.28 8.93
C PRO A 3 -20.97 -1.97 7.51
N GLU A 4 -21.73 -1.16 6.77
CA GLU A 4 -21.38 -0.71 5.42
C GLU A 4 -20.16 0.24 5.43
N GLN A 5 -20.13 1.21 6.34
CA GLN A 5 -18.96 2.08 6.51
C GLN A 5 -17.70 1.29 6.89
N LYS A 6 -17.83 0.28 7.77
CA LYS A 6 -16.69 -0.58 8.15
C LYS A 6 -16.15 -1.36 6.95
N ARG A 7 -17.03 -1.88 6.10
CA ARG A 7 -16.65 -2.57 4.86
C ARG A 7 -15.93 -1.63 3.88
N ASN A 8 -16.45 -0.42 3.71
CA ASN A 8 -15.86 0.57 2.80
C ASN A 8 -14.51 1.07 3.31
N ASN A 9 -14.37 1.33 4.61
CA ASN A 9 -13.09 1.69 5.23
C ASN A 9 -12.05 0.56 5.10
N ARG A 10 -12.48 -0.71 5.22
CA ARG A 10 -11.59 -1.86 4.99
C ARG A 10 -11.10 -1.92 3.54
N ARG A 11 -11.99 -1.73 2.56
CA ARG A 11 -11.62 -1.69 1.14
C ARG A 11 -10.65 -0.53 0.86
N MET A 12 -10.96 0.66 1.36
CA MET A 12 -10.10 1.84 1.23
C MET A 12 -8.71 1.58 1.82
N GLY A 13 -8.63 1.03 3.04
CA GLY A 13 -7.37 0.69 3.69
C GLY A 13 -6.55 -0.34 2.91
N LEU A 14 -7.19 -1.37 2.35
CA LEU A 14 -6.53 -2.38 1.52
C LEU A 14 -5.98 -1.77 0.21
N THR A 15 -6.72 -0.85 -0.41
CA THR A 15 -6.24 -0.13 -1.61
C THR A 15 -5.00 0.70 -1.27
N LEU A 16 -5.06 1.50 -0.20
CA LEU A 16 -3.93 2.32 0.23
C LEU A 16 -2.70 1.47 0.59
N ALA A 17 -2.90 0.36 1.31
CA ALA A 17 -1.84 -0.57 1.65
C ALA A 17 -1.19 -1.18 0.39
N SER A 18 -1.99 -1.55 -0.61
CA SER A 18 -1.50 -2.11 -1.88
C SER A 18 -0.61 -1.11 -2.62
N ILE A 19 -1.05 0.15 -2.69
CA ILE A 19 -0.27 1.24 -3.29
C ILE A 19 1.05 1.43 -2.52
N ALA A 20 0.99 1.51 -1.19
CA ALA A 20 2.18 1.66 -0.36
C ALA A 20 3.19 0.53 -0.56
N VAL A 21 2.74 -0.72 -0.71
CA VAL A 21 3.60 -1.88 -0.99
C VAL A 21 4.31 -1.73 -2.34
N LEU A 22 3.62 -1.29 -3.39
CA LEU A 22 4.24 -1.07 -4.70
C LEU A 22 5.35 -0.02 -4.64
N PHE A 23 5.09 1.10 -3.97
CA PHE A 23 6.11 2.14 -3.76
C PHE A 23 7.28 1.64 -2.92
N PHE A 24 7.00 0.92 -1.84
CA PHE A 24 8.02 0.37 -0.96
C PHE A 24 8.94 -0.60 -1.72
N ILE A 25 8.37 -1.53 -2.48
CA ILE A 25 9.16 -2.46 -3.31
C ILE A 25 10.00 -1.68 -4.33
N GLY A 26 9.42 -0.73 -5.06
CA GLY A 26 10.15 0.09 -6.02
C GLY A 26 11.32 0.85 -5.38
N PHE A 27 11.10 1.38 -4.18
CA PHE A 27 12.13 2.06 -3.40
C PHE A 27 13.25 1.11 -2.96
N VAL A 28 12.91 -0.05 -2.39
CA VAL A 28 13.90 -1.06 -1.98
C VAL A 28 14.71 -1.56 -3.16
N VAL A 29 14.06 -1.84 -4.30
CA VAL A 29 14.74 -2.26 -5.54
C VAL A 29 15.72 -1.17 -6.00
N ARG A 30 15.32 0.10 -5.99
CA ARG A 30 16.20 1.23 -6.33
C ARG A 30 17.43 1.27 -5.43
N MET A 31 17.23 1.16 -4.11
CA MET A 31 18.30 1.23 -3.11
C MET A 31 19.28 0.07 -3.22
N VAL A 32 18.77 -1.16 -3.39
CA VAL A 32 19.60 -2.38 -3.39
C VAL A 32 20.26 -2.62 -4.74
N TRP A 33 19.53 -2.41 -5.85
CA TRP A 33 19.99 -2.80 -7.18
C TRP A 33 20.60 -1.67 -8.00
N ILE A 34 20.19 -0.42 -7.77
CA ILE A 34 20.60 0.75 -8.59
C ILE A 34 21.31 1.83 -7.75
N GLY A 35 21.69 1.49 -6.51
CA GLY A 35 22.34 2.38 -5.55
C GLY A 35 23.87 2.33 -5.57
N HIS A 36 24.47 2.15 -6.74
CA HIS A 36 25.93 2.22 -6.95
C HIS A 36 26.34 3.54 -7.61
#